data_AF-A0A916JPC3-F1
#
_entry.id   AF-A0A916JPC3-F1
#
_cell.length_a   1.000
_cell.length_b   1.000
_cell.length_c   1.000
_cell.angle_alpha   90.00
_cell.angle_beta   90.00
_cell.angle_gamma   90.00
#
_symmetry.space_group_name_H-M   'P 1'
#
loop_
_entity.id
_entity.type
_entity.pdbx_description
1 polymer ?
#
loop_
_entity_poly.entity_id
_entity_poly.type
_entity_poly.pdbx_seq_one_letter_code
_entity_poly.pdbx_strand_id
1 'polypeptide(L)'
;MKNAVHDLEPVLIGFDLPENLEQLLSKLNGDLDRSKIDFTRSIPHITLWMGFIKRTQVGALNLGLKKIFSSSSVKTELGALETYNSEFGNVLSWEVQTTRALYLFQNRIHLFFEPFREICSDYKPLDKQTTNYINTFASKSLDNYSPHITLGFGELIDQPEFDRRLTLRDPKMFTIGNYCTCISEIQ
;
A
#
# COMPACT_ATOMS: atom_id res chain seq x y z
N MET A 1 7.78 28.43 13.83
CA MET A 1 6.87 27.42 13.22
C MET A 1 7.24 26.04 13.77
N LYS A 2 6.65 25.59 14.89
CA LYS A 2 7.11 24.36 15.58
C LYS A 2 6.05 23.31 15.93
N ASN A 3 4.78 23.46 15.51
CA ASN A 3 3.70 22.57 15.99
C ASN A 3 2.87 21.85 14.90
N ALA A 4 3.24 21.92 13.61
CA ALA A 4 2.39 21.37 12.54
C ALA A 4 2.49 19.84 12.33
N VAL A 5 3.59 19.20 12.76
CA VAL A 5 3.85 17.76 12.48
C VAL A 5 2.92 16.83 13.28
N HIS A 6 2.45 17.26 14.45
CA HIS A 6 1.62 16.41 15.33
C HIS A 6 0.17 16.22 14.85
N ASP A 7 -0.30 17.06 13.92
CA ASP A 7 -1.68 17.00 13.41
C ASP A 7 -1.79 16.17 12.13
N LEU A 8 -0.70 15.57 11.65
CA LEU A 8 -0.73 14.72 10.46
C LEU A 8 -0.76 13.23 10.85
N GLU A 9 -1.39 12.44 9.98
CA GLU A 9 -1.44 10.99 10.03
C GLU A 9 -1.04 10.46 8.64
N PRO A 10 0.01 9.61 8.55
CA PRO A 10 0.35 8.95 7.31
C PRO A 10 -0.63 7.80 7.07
N VAL A 11 -1.37 7.85 5.97
CA VAL A 11 -2.38 6.83 5.64
C VAL A 11 -2.18 6.24 4.26
N LEU A 12 -2.47 4.95 4.17
CA LEU A 12 -2.52 4.18 2.93
C LEU A 12 -3.95 3.77 2.65
N ILE A 13 -4.39 3.90 1.41
CA ILE A 13 -5.61 3.27 0.91
C ILE A 13 -5.20 2.11 0.01
N GLY A 14 -5.73 0.93 0.28
CA GLY A 14 -5.38 -0.27 -0.46
C GLY A 14 -6.40 -1.38 -0.29
N PHE A 15 -6.22 -2.43 -1.07
CA PHE A 15 -6.96 -3.68 -0.87
C PHE A 15 -6.19 -4.58 0.08
N ASP A 16 -6.91 -5.20 1.01
CA ASP A 16 -6.45 -6.41 1.66
C ASP A 16 -6.50 -7.59 0.68
N LEU A 17 -5.95 -8.73 1.10
CA LEU A 17 -5.77 -9.86 0.22
C LEU A 17 -6.67 -11.02 0.66
N PRO A 18 -7.10 -11.89 -0.28
CA PRO A 18 -7.79 -13.12 0.09
C PRO A 18 -6.94 -13.96 1.05
N GLU A 19 -7.57 -14.58 2.05
CA GLU A 19 -6.89 -15.31 3.13
C GLU A 19 -5.88 -16.36 2.62
N ASN A 20 -6.21 -17.09 1.55
CA ASN A 20 -5.32 -18.07 0.95
C ASN A 20 -4.05 -17.44 0.35
N LEU A 21 -4.16 -16.23 -0.21
CA LEU A 21 -3.01 -15.48 -0.71
C LEU A 21 -2.20 -14.92 0.47
N GLU A 22 -2.85 -14.40 1.52
CA GLU A 22 -2.14 -13.91 2.72
C GLU A 22 -1.31 -15.02 3.39
N GLN A 23 -1.87 -16.22 3.53
CA GLN A 23 -1.16 -17.37 4.09
C GLN A 23 0.06 -17.74 3.23
N LEU A 24 -0.09 -17.75 1.91
CA LEU A 24 1.02 -18.01 0.99
C LEU A 24 2.11 -16.94 1.14
N LEU A 25 1.73 -15.67 1.13
CA LEU A 25 2.64 -14.54 1.26
C LEU A 25 3.37 -14.55 2.62
N SER A 26 2.68 -14.91 3.71
CA SER A 26 3.28 -15.09 5.04
C SER A 26 4.35 -16.19 5.03
N LYS A 27 4.08 -17.31 4.35
CA LYS A 27 5.07 -18.36 4.17
C LYS A 27 6.29 -17.86 3.40
N LEU A 28 6.08 -17.20 2.25
CA LEU A 28 7.18 -16.68 1.42
C LEU A 28 8.00 -15.60 2.17
N ASN A 29 7.36 -14.69 2.88
CA ASN A 29 8.03 -13.68 3.73
C ASN A 29 8.86 -14.34 4.85
N GLY A 30 8.45 -15.52 5.34
CA GLY A 30 9.19 -16.32 6.31
C GLY A 30 10.61 -16.70 5.86
N ASP A 31 10.81 -16.81 4.55
CA ASP A 31 12.08 -17.21 3.93
C ASP A 31 12.95 -15.99 3.53
N LEU A 32 12.47 -14.76 3.75
CA LEU A 32 13.14 -13.49 3.39
C LEU A 32 13.75 -12.79 4.61
N ASP A 33 14.46 -11.68 4.38
CA ASP A 33 14.94 -10.81 5.47
C ASP A 33 13.77 -10.06 6.12
N ARG A 34 13.36 -10.57 7.29
CA ARG A 34 12.28 -10.02 8.11
C ARG A 34 12.66 -8.82 8.97
N SER A 35 13.91 -8.35 8.91
CA SER A 35 14.34 -7.17 9.70
C SER A 35 13.64 -5.88 9.30
N LYS A 36 13.08 -5.82 8.09
CA LYS A 36 12.40 -4.65 7.52
C LYS A 36 10.91 -4.85 7.29
N ILE A 37 10.52 -5.94 6.63
CA ILE A 37 9.11 -6.29 6.36
C ILE A 37 8.83 -7.64 6.99
N ASP A 38 7.93 -7.64 7.97
CA ASP A 38 7.52 -8.83 8.71
C ASP A 38 6.00 -8.91 8.73
N PHE A 39 5.42 -9.91 8.07
CA PHE A 39 3.97 -10.08 8.00
C PHE A 39 3.32 -10.54 9.32
N THR A 40 4.10 -10.80 10.38
CA THR A 40 3.54 -10.92 11.74
C THR A 40 3.19 -9.57 12.36
N ARG A 41 3.69 -8.48 11.78
CA ARG A 41 3.52 -7.11 12.28
C ARG A 41 3.06 -6.12 11.21
N SER A 42 2.86 -6.59 9.98
CA SER A 42 2.43 -5.78 8.86
C SER A 42 1.44 -6.53 7.98
N ILE A 43 0.58 -5.76 7.31
CA ILE A 43 -0.51 -6.27 6.49
C ILE A 43 -0.09 -6.18 5.02
N PRO A 44 0.02 -7.30 4.29
CA PRO A 44 0.25 -7.27 2.85
C PRO A 44 -0.97 -6.66 2.14
N HIS A 45 -0.73 -5.86 1.12
CA HIS A 45 -1.78 -5.06 0.49
C HIS A 45 -1.44 -4.74 -0.97
N ILE A 46 -2.44 -4.25 -1.70
CA ILE A 46 -2.26 -3.61 -3.01
C ILE A 46 -2.57 -2.13 -2.86
N THR A 47 -1.58 -1.28 -3.08
CA THR A 47 -1.69 0.16 -2.85
C THR A 47 -2.49 0.86 -3.94
N LEU A 48 -3.45 1.68 -3.52
CA LEU A 48 -4.23 2.58 -4.38
C LEU A 48 -3.85 4.04 -4.16
N TRP A 49 -3.53 4.42 -2.92
CA TRP A 49 -3.18 5.78 -2.55
C TRP A 49 -2.35 5.79 -1.28
N MET A 50 -1.43 6.74 -1.14
CA MET A 50 -0.71 7.01 0.10
C MET A 50 -0.52 8.51 0.26
N GLY A 51 -0.59 9.03 1.48
CA GLY A 51 -0.38 10.45 1.75
C GLY A 51 -0.46 10.77 3.24
N PHE A 52 -0.04 11.98 3.60
CA PHE A 52 -0.35 12.53 4.91
C PHE A 52 -1.70 13.24 4.85
N ILE A 53 -2.54 13.02 5.86
CA ILE A 53 -3.80 13.75 6.04
C ILE A 53 -3.88 14.33 7.43
N LYS A 54 -4.70 15.36 7.66
CA LYS A 54 -4.92 15.85 9.02
C LYS A 54 -5.61 14.78 9.85
N ARG A 55 -5.10 14.53 11.05
CA ARG A 55 -5.62 13.55 12.02
C ARG A 55 -7.11 13.77 12.28
N THR A 56 -7.53 15.04 12.35
CA THR A 56 -8.93 15.44 12.51
C THR A 56 -9.86 15.04 11.35
N GLN A 57 -9.31 14.75 10.17
CA GLN A 57 -10.06 14.36 8.97
C GLN A 57 -10.11 12.84 8.75
N VAL A 58 -9.20 12.08 9.35
CA VAL A 58 -9.05 10.62 9.15
C VAL A 58 -10.38 9.89 9.27
N GLY A 59 -11.12 10.08 10.37
CA GLY A 59 -12.38 9.37 10.61
C GLY A 59 -13.45 9.69 9.56
N ALA A 60 -13.61 10.96 9.19
CA ALA A 60 -14.59 11.38 8.18
C ALA A 60 -14.23 10.83 6.79
N LEU A 61 -12.95 10.82 6.44
CA LEU A 61 -12.48 10.28 5.16
C LEU A 61 -12.61 8.75 5.10
N ASN A 62 -12.36 8.04 6.20
CA ASN A 62 -12.56 6.58 6.27
C ASN A 62 -14.05 6.22 6.09
N LEU A 63 -14.96 6.97 6.71
CA LEU A 63 -16.40 6.81 6.46
C LEU A 63 -16.78 7.10 5.01
N GLY A 64 -16.18 8.14 4.41
CA GLY A 64 -16.33 8.47 2.99
C GLY A 64 -15.87 7.34 2.07
N LEU A 65 -14.70 6.75 2.35
CA LEU A 65 -14.16 5.59 1.65
C LEU A 65 -15.16 4.45 1.65
N LYS A 66 -15.60 4.03 2.85
CA LYS A 66 -16.57 2.95 3.04
C LYS A 66 -17.87 3.26 2.30
N LYS A 67 -18.38 4.50 2.35
CA LYS A 67 -19.65 4.85 1.70
C LYS A 67 -19.59 4.88 0.18
N ILE A 68 -18.51 5.42 -0.39
CA ILE A 68 -18.40 5.69 -1.84
C ILE A 68 -17.90 4.46 -2.60
N PHE A 69 -17.04 3.66 -1.96
CA PHE A 69 -16.32 2.58 -2.62
C PHE A 69 -16.73 1.19 -2.12
N SER A 70 -17.53 1.06 -1.06
CA SER A 70 -18.13 -0.23 -0.69
C SER A 70 -18.93 -0.79 -1.85
N SER A 71 -18.96 -2.11 -1.97
CA SER A 71 -19.63 -2.83 -3.07
C SER A 71 -18.94 -2.75 -4.43
N SER A 72 -17.85 -1.98 -4.56
CA SER A 72 -17.04 -2.03 -5.77
C SER A 72 -16.17 -3.29 -5.75
N SER A 73 -16.07 -3.95 -6.90
CA SER A 73 -15.15 -5.08 -7.07
C SER A 73 -14.33 -4.90 -8.34
N VAL A 74 -13.04 -5.17 -8.24
CA VAL A 74 -12.12 -5.14 -9.37
C VAL A 74 -11.54 -6.54 -9.56
N LYS A 75 -11.67 -7.07 -10.77
CA LYS A 75 -11.01 -8.32 -11.15
C LYS A 75 -9.63 -8.02 -11.73
N THR A 76 -8.65 -8.79 -11.31
CA THR A 76 -7.27 -8.74 -11.82
C THR A 76 -6.60 -10.10 -11.63
N GLU A 77 -5.33 -10.21 -11.98
CA GLU A 77 -4.52 -11.40 -11.82
C GLU A 77 -3.13 -11.03 -11.28
N LEU A 78 -2.51 -11.97 -10.58
CA LEU A 78 -1.11 -11.90 -10.21
C LEU A 78 -0.22 -12.16 -11.44
N GLY A 79 0.79 -11.33 -11.62
CA GLY A 79 1.81 -11.46 -12.65
C GLY A 79 3.02 -12.25 -12.18
N ALA A 80 4.20 -11.78 -12.57
CA ALA A 80 5.47 -12.37 -12.18
C ALA A 80 5.84 -11.98 -10.73
N LEU A 81 6.63 -12.85 -10.08
CA LEU A 81 7.46 -12.39 -8.96
C LEU A 81 8.66 -11.65 -9.54
N GLU A 82 8.92 -10.47 -9.03
CA GLU A 82 9.98 -9.59 -9.52
C GLU A 82 10.79 -9.05 -8.37
N THR A 83 12.10 -8.92 -8.60
CA THR A 83 12.99 -8.17 -7.73
C THR A 83 13.32 -6.84 -8.38
N TYR A 84 13.22 -5.75 -7.63
CA TYR A 84 13.75 -4.46 -8.06
C TYR A 84 14.72 -3.88 -7.03
N ASN A 85 15.70 -3.14 -7.56
CA ASN A 85 16.67 -2.46 -6.73
C ASN A 85 16.05 -1.21 -6.13
N SER A 86 15.92 -1.18 -4.80
CA SER A 86 15.57 0.03 -4.06
C SER A 86 16.81 0.60 -3.38
N GLU A 87 16.70 1.84 -2.87
CA GLU A 87 17.73 2.44 -2.01
C GLU A 87 18.00 1.65 -0.71
N PHE A 88 17.12 0.72 -0.36
CA PHE A 88 17.21 -0.12 0.83
C PHE A 88 17.67 -1.56 0.54
N GLY A 89 17.96 -1.88 -0.73
CA GLY A 89 18.30 -3.22 -1.21
C GLY A 89 17.26 -3.80 -2.19
N ASN A 90 17.44 -5.06 -2.54
CA ASN A 90 16.56 -5.79 -3.46
C ASN A 90 15.21 -6.02 -2.76
N VAL A 91 14.14 -5.50 -3.36
CA VAL A 91 12.77 -5.72 -2.88
C VAL A 91 12.14 -6.78 -3.77
N LEU A 92 11.67 -7.85 -3.15
CA LEU A 92 10.87 -8.86 -3.82
C LEU A 92 9.40 -8.45 -3.72
N SER A 93 8.74 -8.39 -4.87
CA SER A 93 7.33 -8.05 -4.99
C SER A 93 6.63 -8.98 -5.98
N TRP A 94 5.34 -9.16 -5.79
CA TRP A 94 4.48 -9.84 -6.74
C TRP A 94 3.71 -8.81 -7.55
N GLU A 95 3.94 -8.81 -8.86
CA GLU A 95 3.19 -7.97 -9.78
C GLU A 95 1.69 -8.26 -9.68
N VAL A 96 0.89 -7.20 -9.70
CA VAL A 96 -0.55 -7.27 -9.93
C VAL A 96 -0.79 -6.69 -11.31
N GLN A 97 -1.50 -7.41 -12.17
CA GLN A 97 -1.76 -6.91 -13.52
C GLN A 97 -2.61 -5.63 -13.47
N THR A 98 -2.15 -4.58 -14.15
CA THR A 98 -2.91 -3.32 -14.26
C THR A 98 -4.04 -3.48 -15.28
N THR A 99 -5.21 -3.91 -14.81
CA THR A 99 -6.42 -3.88 -15.65
C THR A 99 -6.94 -2.45 -15.77
N ARG A 100 -7.67 -2.15 -16.86
CA ARG A 100 -8.36 -0.86 -17.01
C ARG A 100 -9.29 -0.56 -15.83
N ALA A 101 -9.95 -1.57 -15.28
CA ALA A 101 -10.84 -1.41 -14.13
C ALA A 101 -10.05 -1.00 -12.88
N LEU A 102 -8.90 -1.63 -12.62
CA LEU A 102 -8.04 -1.30 -11.47
C LEU A 102 -7.45 0.11 -11.60
N TYR A 103 -6.94 0.46 -12.78
CA TYR A 103 -6.41 1.80 -13.06
C TYR A 103 -7.47 2.89 -12.86
N LEU A 104 -8.68 2.71 -13.41
CA LEU A 104 -9.78 3.67 -13.23
C LEU A 104 -10.23 3.74 -11.77
N PHE A 105 -10.19 2.62 -11.03
CA PHE A 105 -10.51 2.60 -9.61
C PHE A 105 -9.50 3.41 -8.79
N GLN A 106 -8.21 3.20 -9.02
CA GLN A 106 -7.15 3.96 -8.37
C GLN A 106 -7.24 5.46 -8.68
N ASN A 107 -7.48 5.84 -9.93
CA ASN A 107 -7.69 7.25 -10.29
C ASN A 107 -8.88 7.88 -9.55
N ARG A 108 -9.99 7.14 -9.36
CA ARG A 108 -11.13 7.63 -8.57
C ARG A 108 -10.77 7.82 -7.09
N ILE A 109 -9.93 6.96 -6.53
CA ILE A 109 -9.41 7.14 -5.17
C ILE A 109 -8.56 8.41 -5.10
N HIS A 110 -7.61 8.62 -6.03
CA HIS A 110 -6.85 9.87 -6.08
C HIS A 110 -7.75 11.10 -6.18
N LEU A 111 -8.71 11.11 -7.11
CA LEU A 111 -9.64 12.24 -7.25
C LEU A 111 -10.38 12.59 -5.95
N PHE A 112 -10.70 11.59 -5.12
CA PHE A 112 -11.34 11.81 -3.84
C PHE A 112 -10.38 12.28 -2.75
N PHE A 113 -9.19 11.68 -2.66
CA PHE A 113 -8.27 11.87 -1.53
C PHE A 113 -7.21 12.98 -1.73
N GLU A 114 -6.81 13.29 -2.96
CA GLU A 114 -5.78 14.30 -3.25
C GLU A 114 -6.09 15.70 -2.67
N PRO A 115 -7.33 16.21 -2.64
CA PRO A 115 -7.63 17.50 -2.01
C PRO A 115 -7.31 17.57 -0.50
N PHE A 116 -7.15 16.42 0.16
CA PHE A 116 -6.85 16.30 1.58
C PHE A 116 -5.38 15.96 1.86
N ARG A 117 -4.57 15.76 0.81
CA ARG A 117 -3.15 15.44 0.94
C ARG A 117 -2.40 16.65 1.50
N GLU A 118 -1.63 16.40 2.54
CA GLU A 118 -0.67 17.33 3.11
C GLU A 118 0.75 16.88 2.79
N ILE A 119 1.69 17.83 2.76
CA ILE A 119 3.13 17.55 2.62
C ILE A 119 3.75 17.56 4.02
N CYS A 120 4.48 16.50 4.36
CA CYS A 120 5.21 16.41 5.62
C CYS A 120 6.71 16.26 5.37
N SER A 121 7.53 17.15 5.91
CA SER A 121 9.00 17.07 5.74
C SER A 121 9.70 16.14 6.72
N ASP A 122 9.09 15.93 7.90
CA ASP A 122 9.67 15.17 9.01
C ASP A 122 8.55 14.62 9.89
N TYR A 123 8.27 13.33 9.81
CA TYR A 123 7.32 12.63 10.67
C TYR A 123 8.06 11.56 11.47
N LYS A 124 8.42 11.88 12.71
CA LYS A 124 9.43 11.13 13.51
C LYS A 124 9.20 9.63 13.74
N PRO A 125 7.97 9.07 13.69
CA PRO A 125 7.78 7.62 13.67
C PRO A 125 8.25 6.95 12.37
N LEU A 126 8.35 7.70 11.27
CA LEU A 126 8.80 7.26 9.98
C LEU A 126 10.21 7.78 9.67
N ASP A 127 10.99 6.99 8.96
CA ASP A 127 12.25 7.45 8.39
C ASP A 127 12.01 8.48 7.27
N LYS A 128 13.07 9.22 6.94
CA LYS A 128 13.02 10.29 5.95
C LYS A 128 12.68 9.77 4.56
N GLN A 129 13.13 8.57 4.22
CA GLN A 129 12.95 7.99 2.90
C GLN A 129 11.49 7.58 2.68
N THR A 130 10.88 6.92 3.65
CA THR A 130 9.44 6.60 3.71
C THR A 130 8.62 7.88 3.63
N THR A 131 8.96 8.90 4.43
CA THR A 131 8.28 10.21 4.39
C THR A 131 8.33 10.85 3.00
N ASN A 132 9.51 10.86 2.36
CA ASN A 132 9.69 11.38 1.00
C ASN A 132 8.93 10.56 -0.04
N TYR A 133 8.89 9.24 0.12
CA TYR A 133 8.16 8.35 -0.78
C TYR A 133 6.66 8.65 -0.73
N ILE A 134 6.08 8.77 0.48
CA ILE A 134 4.67 9.13 0.67
C ILE A 134 4.33 10.47 0.00
N ASN A 135 5.19 11.50 0.18
CA ASN A 135 4.99 12.81 -0.44
C ASN A 135 5.00 12.76 -1.98
N THR A 136 5.79 11.87 -2.57
CA THR A 136 5.98 11.76 -4.03
C THR A 136 5.13 10.67 -4.68
N PHE A 137 4.32 9.94 -3.90
CA PHE A 137 3.56 8.81 -4.41
C PHE A 137 2.54 9.20 -5.48
N ALA A 138 1.86 10.35 -5.33
CA ALA A 138 0.83 10.78 -6.28
C ALA A 138 1.37 10.91 -7.70
N SER A 139 2.49 11.60 -7.91
CA SER A 139 3.08 11.75 -9.24
C SER A 139 3.51 10.40 -9.82
N LYS A 140 4.21 9.58 -9.02
CA LYS A 140 4.67 8.24 -9.45
C LYS A 140 3.52 7.33 -9.87
N SER A 141 2.45 7.28 -9.07
CA SER A 141 1.33 6.37 -9.29
C SER A 141 0.40 6.82 -10.42
N LEU A 142 0.20 8.12 -10.62
CA LEU A 142 -0.64 8.64 -11.71
C LEU A 142 0.04 8.56 -13.08
N ASP A 143 1.36 8.75 -13.13
CA ASP A 143 2.14 8.70 -14.37
C ASP A 143 2.34 7.26 -14.86
N ASN A 144 2.63 6.33 -13.94
CA ASN A 144 2.85 4.92 -14.26
C ASN A 144 2.39 4.02 -13.12
N TYR A 145 1.09 3.71 -13.11
CA TYR A 145 0.52 2.84 -12.09
C TYR A 145 0.99 1.39 -12.25
N SER A 146 1.90 0.97 -11.36
CA SER A 146 2.45 -0.38 -11.27
C SER A 146 2.07 -1.01 -9.91
N PRO A 147 0.86 -1.58 -9.79
CA PRO A 147 0.40 -2.22 -8.58
C PRO A 147 1.16 -3.52 -8.34
N HIS A 148 1.51 -3.73 -7.09
CA HIS A 148 2.25 -4.91 -6.65
C HIS A 148 1.94 -5.18 -5.19
N ILE A 149 2.27 -6.39 -4.74
CA ILE A 149 2.28 -6.78 -3.35
C ILE A 149 3.74 -6.93 -2.95
N THR A 150 4.23 -6.10 -2.03
CA THR A 150 5.62 -6.20 -1.55
C THR A 150 5.74 -7.36 -0.57
N LEU A 151 6.62 -8.33 -0.86
CA LEU A 151 6.85 -9.51 0.00
C LEU A 151 7.91 -9.24 1.06
N GLY A 152 8.96 -8.48 0.72
CA GLY A 152 10.08 -8.25 1.61
C GLY A 152 11.36 -7.88 0.88
N PHE A 153 12.48 -7.94 1.61
CA PHE A 153 13.80 -7.70 1.06
C PHE A 153 14.54 -9.03 0.89
N GLY A 154 15.16 -9.24 -0.27
CA GLY A 154 15.86 -10.48 -0.57
C GLY A 154 16.02 -10.74 -2.06
N GLU A 155 16.47 -11.94 -2.36
CA GLU A 155 16.66 -12.45 -3.72
C GLU A 155 15.37 -13.03 -4.30
N LEU A 156 15.35 -13.21 -5.61
CA LEU A 156 14.25 -13.87 -6.30
C LEU A 156 14.12 -15.31 -5.81
N ILE A 157 12.89 -15.72 -5.51
CA ILE A 157 12.53 -17.08 -5.11
C ILE A 157 11.71 -17.75 -6.20
N ASP A 158 11.65 -19.08 -6.18
CA ASP A 158 10.82 -19.83 -7.10
C ASP A 158 9.34 -19.44 -6.95
N GLN A 159 8.70 -19.12 -8.07
CA GLN A 159 7.30 -18.73 -8.07
C GLN A 159 6.41 -19.96 -7.81
N PRO A 160 5.64 -19.99 -6.71
CA PRO A 160 4.79 -21.13 -6.40
C PRO A 160 3.62 -21.25 -7.38
N GLU A 161 3.14 -22.48 -7.60
CA GLU A 161 1.88 -22.71 -8.28
C GLU A 161 0.72 -22.23 -7.39
N PHE A 162 -0.10 -21.32 -7.92
CA PHE A 162 -1.23 -20.71 -7.21
C PHE A 162 -2.27 -20.20 -8.21
N ASP A 163 -3.55 -20.17 -7.83
CA ASP A 163 -4.59 -19.52 -8.65
C ASP A 163 -4.35 -18.01 -8.65
N ARG A 164 -3.88 -17.49 -9.78
CA ARG A 164 -3.46 -16.09 -9.90
C ARG A 164 -4.64 -15.13 -9.97
N ARG A 165 -5.88 -15.60 -10.10
CA ARG A 165 -7.05 -14.72 -10.27
C ARG A 165 -7.44 -14.07 -8.95
N LEU A 166 -7.57 -12.76 -8.98
CA LEU A 166 -7.94 -11.95 -7.82
C LEU A 166 -9.26 -11.22 -8.06
N THR A 167 -10.08 -11.16 -7.02
CA THR A 167 -11.21 -10.23 -6.95
C THR A 167 -11.00 -9.33 -5.74
N LEU A 168 -10.60 -8.09 -6.02
CA LEU A 168 -10.33 -7.05 -5.03
C LEU A 168 -11.64 -6.35 -4.69
N ARG A 169 -11.90 -6.16 -3.39
CA ARG A 169 -13.15 -5.60 -2.87
C ARG A 169 -12.86 -4.66 -1.72
N ASP A 170 -13.78 -3.72 -1.48
CA ASP A 170 -13.86 -2.94 -0.24
C ASP A 170 -12.51 -2.37 0.22
N PRO A 171 -11.95 -1.37 -0.49
CA PRO A 171 -10.67 -0.80 -0.12
C PRO A 171 -10.71 -0.24 1.31
N LYS A 172 -9.58 -0.37 2.00
CA LYS A 172 -9.41 -0.03 3.41
C LYS A 172 -8.39 1.09 3.57
N MET A 173 -8.47 1.77 4.71
CA MET A 173 -7.49 2.76 5.14
C MET A 173 -6.60 2.16 6.22
N PHE A 174 -5.28 2.34 6.11
CA PHE A 174 -4.29 1.78 7.02
C PHE A 174 -3.34 2.86 7.53
N THR A 175 -2.85 2.66 8.75
CA THR A 175 -1.70 3.41 9.28
C THR A 175 -0.41 2.88 8.65
N ILE A 176 0.43 3.80 8.15
CA ILE A 176 1.70 3.46 7.50
C ILE A 176 2.85 3.39 8.51
N GLY A 177 3.70 2.37 8.36
CA GLY A 177 5.02 2.23 8.97
C GLY A 177 6.17 2.45 7.98
N ASN A 178 7.41 2.24 8.44
CA ASN A 178 8.58 2.31 7.57
C ASN A 178 8.49 1.33 6.40
N TYR A 179 9.16 1.67 5.30
CA TYR A 179 9.10 0.92 4.03
C TYR A 179 7.67 0.84 3.44
N CYS A 180 6.81 1.79 3.81
CA CYS A 180 5.40 1.83 3.42
C CYS A 180 4.61 0.58 3.83
N THR A 181 5.01 -0.09 4.91
CA THR A 181 4.27 -1.23 5.47
C THR A 181 2.96 -0.76 6.09
N CYS A 182 1.88 -1.55 5.95
CA CYS A 182 0.64 -1.28 6.68
C CYS A 182 0.73 -1.91 8.08
N ILE A 183 0.54 -1.12 9.15
CA ILE A 183 0.64 -1.61 10.53
C ILE A 183 -0.71 -2.08 11.04
N SER A 184 -1.76 -1.29 10.80
CA SER A 184 -3.11 -1.56 11.30
C SER A 184 -4.16 -0.90 10.40
N GLU A 185 -5.32 -1.54 10.28
CA GLU A 185 -6.51 -0.93 9.67
C GLU A 185 -7.04 0.19 10.58
N ILE A 186 -7.41 1.32 9.98
CA ILE A 186 -8.09 2.43 10.64
C ILE A 186 -9.59 2.13 10.65
N GLN A 187 -10.17 2.02 11.84
CA GLN A 187 -11.59 1.68 12.02
C GLN A 187 -12.55 2.85 11.77
#